data_AF-A0A370LES2-F1
#
_entry.id   AF-A0A370LES2-F1
#
_cell.length_a   1.000
_cell.length_b   1.000
_cell.length_c   1.000
_cell.angle_alpha   90.00
_cell.angle_beta   90.00
_cell.angle_gamma   90.00
#
_symmetry.space_group_name_H-M   'P 1'
#
loop_
_entity.id
_entity.type
_entity.pdbx_description
1 polymer ?
#
loop_
_entity_poly.entity_id
_entity_poly.type
_entity_poly.pdbx_seq_one_letter_code
_entity_poly.pdbx_strand_id
1 'polypeptide(L)'
;MLTIDCKDIESIKHELLVYVSDQVAAIPALKIHEFVLSPIDDEIIDKNLVISSIKEFLDSIGEGRNFAVISTGDIISVKSVSGKIIERNPPPPAQMFSCPHCGFLSQYEVEYNNHKKIHYL
;
A
#
# COMPACT_ATOMS: atom_id res chain seq x y z
N MET A 1 -18.29 -9.84 4.67
CA MET A 1 -17.26 -9.34 3.74
C MET A 1 -17.47 -7.85 3.56
N LEU A 2 -16.41 -7.05 3.56
CA LEU A 2 -16.47 -5.61 3.35
C LEU A 2 -15.63 -5.21 2.15
N THR A 3 -16.10 -4.25 1.36
CA THR A 3 -15.36 -3.72 0.20
C THR A 3 -14.98 -2.27 0.50
N ILE A 4 -13.71 -1.94 0.29
CA ILE A 4 -13.19 -0.59 0.49
C ILE A 4 -12.86 0.00 -0.89
N ASP A 5 -13.60 1.03 -1.29
CA ASP A 5 -13.35 1.80 -2.52
C ASP A 5 -12.25 2.85 -2.27
N CYS A 6 -11.15 2.69 -3.01
CA CYS A 6 -9.92 3.46 -2.91
C CYS A 6 -9.66 4.32 -4.15
N LYS A 7 -10.64 4.57 -5.01
CA LYS A 7 -10.45 5.29 -6.28
C LYS A 7 -9.74 6.64 -6.13
N ASP A 8 -10.03 7.38 -5.06
CA ASP A 8 -9.44 8.71 -4.82
C ASP A 8 -8.11 8.66 -4.05
N ILE A 9 -7.69 7.47 -3.63
CA ILE A 9 -6.50 7.22 -2.79
C ILE A 9 -5.66 6.05 -3.33
N GLU A 10 -5.68 5.83 -4.64
CA GLU A 10 -5.01 4.69 -5.28
C GLU A 10 -3.53 4.57 -4.89
N SER A 11 -2.84 5.71 -4.78
CA SER A 11 -1.43 5.82 -4.42
C SER A 11 -1.06 5.23 -3.05
N ILE A 12 -2.03 5.12 -2.12
CA ILE A 12 -1.84 4.59 -0.77
C ILE A 12 -2.64 3.30 -0.52
N LYS A 13 -3.35 2.78 -1.54
CA LYS A 13 -4.25 1.63 -1.43
C LYS A 13 -3.58 0.42 -0.78
N HIS A 14 -2.34 0.11 -1.17
CA HIS A 14 -1.63 -1.06 -0.66
C HIS A 14 -1.30 -0.92 0.83
N GLU A 15 -0.81 0.23 1.26
CA GLU A 15 -0.48 0.46 2.67
C GLU A 15 -1.71 0.55 3.55
N LEU A 16 -2.77 1.19 3.05
CA LEU A 16 -4.05 1.20 3.73
C LEU A 16 -4.59 -0.23 3.89
N LEU A 17 -4.51 -1.07 2.85
CA LEU A 17 -4.90 -2.47 2.94
C LEU A 17 -4.12 -3.19 4.04
N VAL A 18 -2.78 -3.11 4.02
CA VAL A 18 -1.94 -3.80 5.00
C VAL A 18 -2.29 -3.34 6.41
N TYR A 19 -2.38 -2.02 6.63
CA TYR A 19 -2.68 -1.43 7.93
C TYR A 19 -4.05 -1.87 8.45
N VAL A 20 -5.11 -1.69 7.65
CA VAL A 20 -6.48 -1.99 8.08
C VAL A 20 -6.65 -3.48 8.33
N SER A 21 -6.07 -4.34 7.49
CA SER A 21 -6.18 -5.80 7.64
C SER A 21 -5.57 -6.30 8.94
N ASP A 22 -4.44 -5.70 9.35
CA ASP A 22 -3.78 -6.01 10.62
C ASP A 22 -4.64 -5.55 11.82
N GLN A 23 -5.24 -4.35 11.74
CA GLN A 23 -6.10 -3.83 12.81
C GLN A 23 -7.39 -4.64 13.02
N VAL A 24 -8.00 -5.13 11.94
CA VAL A 24 -9.30 -5.83 12.02
C VAL A 24 -9.20 -7.34 11.92
N ALA A 25 -7.98 -7.89 11.91
CA ALA A 25 -7.70 -9.32 11.79
C ALA A 25 -8.54 -10.00 10.67
N ALA A 26 -8.55 -9.39 9.48
CA ALA A 26 -9.30 -9.90 8.33
C ALA A 26 -8.36 -10.29 7.18
N ILE A 27 -8.81 -11.21 6.33
CA ILE A 27 -8.08 -11.64 5.13
C ILE A 27 -8.31 -10.61 4.02
N PRO A 28 -7.26 -9.89 3.56
CA PRO A 28 -7.41 -8.95 2.48
C PRO A 28 -7.33 -9.61 1.10
N ALA A 29 -8.06 -9.04 0.14
CA ALA A 29 -7.89 -9.30 -1.28
C ALA A 29 -7.84 -7.98 -2.04
N LEU A 30 -6.74 -7.75 -2.76
CA LEU A 30 -6.54 -6.55 -3.57
C LEU A 30 -7.28 -6.67 -4.90
N LYS A 31 -7.93 -5.59 -5.34
CA LYS A 31 -8.56 -5.47 -6.65
C LYS A 31 -8.22 -4.11 -7.29
N ILE A 32 -8.73 -3.89 -8.49
CA ILE A 32 -8.63 -2.61 -9.20
C ILE A 32 -9.50 -1.59 -8.45
N HIS A 33 -8.90 -0.47 -8.04
CA HIS A 33 -9.56 0.62 -7.29
C HIS A 33 -10.18 0.27 -5.93
N GLU A 34 -10.16 -1.00 -5.52
CA GLU A 34 -10.75 -1.43 -4.26
C GLU A 34 -9.93 -2.54 -3.60
N PHE A 35 -10.18 -2.78 -2.33
CA PHE A 35 -9.79 -4.03 -1.69
C PHE A 35 -10.93 -4.58 -0.85
N VAL A 36 -10.88 -5.88 -0.60
CA VAL A 36 -11.93 -6.60 0.10
C VAL A 36 -11.37 -7.19 1.38
N LEU A 37 -12.11 -7.08 2.46
CA LEU A 37 -11.82 -7.73 3.74
C LEU A 37 -12.82 -8.87 3.95
N SER A 38 -12.29 -10.08 4.10
CA SER A 38 -13.05 -11.29 4.41
C SER A 38 -12.74 -11.74 5.84
N PRO A 39 -13.74 -12.20 6.60
CA PRO A 39 -13.48 -12.72 7.94
C PRO A 39 -12.67 -14.01 7.87
N ILE A 40 -11.91 -14.31 8.92
CA ILE A 40 -11.12 -15.54 9.03
C ILE A 40 -12.04 -16.75 9.32
N ASP A 41 -13.16 -16.52 10.02
CA ASP A 41 -14.17 -17.53 10.39
C ASP A 41 -15.62 -16.97 10.20
N ASP A 42 -16.62 -17.52 10.89
CA ASP A 42 -18.02 -17.06 10.88
C ASP A 42 -18.23 -15.70 11.61
N GLU A 43 -17.16 -15.03 12.02
CA GLU A 43 -17.21 -13.73 12.69
C GLU A 43 -17.54 -12.59 11.72
N ILE A 44 -18.31 -11.62 12.21
CA ILE A 44 -18.68 -10.43 11.44
C ILE A 44 -17.60 -9.37 11.67
N ILE A 45 -17.00 -8.87 10.58
CA ILE A 45 -16.06 -7.74 10.64
C ILE A 45 -16.80 -6.49 11.15
N ASP A 46 -16.29 -5.90 12.24
CA ASP A 46 -16.84 -4.65 12.76
C ASP A 46 -16.55 -3.49 11.81
N LYS A 47 -17.61 -2.99 11.16
CA LYS A 47 -17.56 -1.84 10.25
C LYS A 47 -17.04 -0.58 10.95
N ASN A 48 -17.37 -0.36 12.22
CA ASN A 48 -16.93 0.83 12.95
C ASN A 48 -15.42 0.78 13.20
N LEU A 49 -14.90 -0.41 13.49
CA LEU A 49 -13.46 -0.62 13.64
C LEU A 49 -12.74 -0.32 12.32
N VAL A 50 -13.22 -0.88 11.20
CA VAL A 50 -12.65 -0.59 9.86
C VAL A 50 -12.65 0.91 9.56
N ILE A 51 -13.78 1.60 9.78
CA ILE A 51 -13.88 3.05 9.55
C ILE A 51 -12.90 3.82 10.44
N SER A 52 -12.77 3.43 11.70
CA SER A 52 -11.86 4.08 12.65
C SER A 52 -10.41 3.87 12.24
N SER A 53 -10.01 2.64 11.88
CA SER A 53 -8.66 2.34 11.39
C SER A 53 -8.32 3.10 10.11
N ILE A 54 -9.27 3.24 9.16
CA ILE A 54 -9.04 4.05 7.95
C ILE A 54 -8.82 5.52 8.32
N LYS A 55 -9.61 6.08 9.24
CA LYS A 55 -9.45 7.47 9.69
C LYS A 55 -8.12 7.68 10.40
N GLU A 56 -7.75 6.78 11.31
CA GLU A 56 -6.46 6.81 12.01
C GLU A 56 -5.27 6.75 11.04
N PHE A 57 -5.34 5.88 10.02
CA PHE A 57 -4.32 5.83 8.98
C PHE A 57 -4.22 7.17 8.24
N LEU A 58 -5.35 7.74 7.80
CA LEU A 58 -5.36 9.03 7.11
C LEU A 58 -4.84 10.17 8.00
N ASP A 59 -5.17 10.17 9.28
CA ASP A 59 -4.63 11.13 10.26
C ASP A 59 -3.11 10.98 10.43
N SER A 60 -2.61 9.74 10.48
CA SER A 60 -1.17 9.45 10.64
C SER A 60 -0.30 9.97 9.49
N ILE A 61 -0.87 10.07 8.28
CA ILE A 61 -0.20 10.64 7.10
C ILE A 61 -0.55 12.13 6.89
N GLY A 62 -1.28 12.76 7.81
CA GLY A 62 -1.67 14.17 7.73
C GLY A 62 -2.81 14.49 6.76
N GLU A 63 -3.58 13.49 6.35
CA GLU A 63 -4.63 13.58 5.34
C GLU A 63 -6.07 13.48 5.89
N GLY A 64 -6.27 13.31 7.20
CA GLY A 64 -7.60 13.06 7.76
C GLY A 64 -8.64 14.19 7.59
N ARG A 65 -8.22 15.43 7.28
CA ARG A 65 -9.13 16.52 6.91
C ARG A 65 -9.44 16.61 5.41
N ASN A 66 -8.63 15.96 4.58
CA ASN A 66 -8.74 16.04 3.12
C ASN A 66 -9.61 14.93 2.53
N PHE A 67 -9.82 13.85 3.29
CA PHE A 67 -10.59 12.69 2.85
C PHE A 67 -11.73 12.37 3.81
N ALA A 68 -12.86 11.99 3.24
CA ALA A 68 -14.02 11.50 3.98
C ALA A 68 -14.17 9.99 3.81
N VAL A 69 -14.50 9.30 4.89
CA VAL A 69 -14.81 7.87 4.90
C VAL A 69 -16.32 7.70 5.00
N ILE A 70 -16.94 7.15 3.96
CA ILE A 70 -18.40 7.02 3.81
C ILE A 70 -18.74 5.53 3.76
N SER A 71 -19.66 5.09 4.62
CA SER A 71 -20.13 3.70 4.64
C SER A 71 -21.53 3.60 4.03
N THR A 72 -21.68 2.74 3.02
CA THR A 72 -22.96 2.46 2.35
C THR A 72 -23.12 0.94 2.23
N GLY A 73 -23.92 0.35 3.12
CA GLY A 73 -24.08 -1.11 3.18
C GLY A 73 -22.76 -1.79 3.54
N ASP A 74 -22.25 -2.65 2.65
CA ASP A 74 -20.98 -3.37 2.81
C ASP A 74 -19.81 -2.70 2.07
N ILE A 75 -20.04 -1.50 1.52
CA ILE A 75 -19.03 -0.72 0.81
C ILE A 75 -18.63 0.48 1.67
N ILE A 76 -17.33 0.66 1.86
CA ILE A 76 -16.72 1.81 2.53
C ILE A 76 -15.90 2.57 1.50
N SER A 77 -16.31 3.79 1.16
CA SER A 77 -15.62 4.63 0.18
C SER A 77 -14.75 5.67 0.88
N VAL A 78 -13.52 5.82 0.41
CA VAL A 78 -12.65 6.94 0.78
C VAL A 78 -12.67 7.96 -0.35
N LYS A 79 -13.24 9.14 -0.09
CA LYS A 79 -13.42 10.21 -1.08
C LYS A 79 -12.66 11.46 -0.72
N SER A 80 -12.09 12.11 -1.74
CA SER A 80 -11.43 13.41 -1.55
C SER A 80 -12.48 14.50 -1.34
N VAL A 81 -12.34 15.28 -0.26
CA VAL A 81 -13.23 16.41 0.07
C VAL A 81 -12.82 17.67 -0.68
N SER A 82 -11.51 17.87 -0.84
CA SER A 82 -10.92 19.08 -1.45
C SER A 82 -10.48 18.89 -2.91
N GLY A 83 -10.65 17.69 -3.47
CA GLY A 83 -10.07 17.32 -4.77
C GLY A 83 -8.56 17.09 -4.73
N LYS A 84 -7.97 17.07 -3.53
CA LYS A 84 -6.56 16.74 -3.32
C LYS A 84 -6.31 15.28 -3.69
N ILE A 85 -5.23 15.05 -4.43
CA ILE A 85 -4.70 13.73 -4.77
C ILE A 85 -3.47 13.49 -3.88
N ILE A 86 -3.35 12.27 -3.34
CA ILE A 86 -2.15 11.88 -2.59
C ILE A 86 -1.07 11.51 -3.61
N GLU A 87 -0.08 12.38 -3.76
CA GLU A 87 1.11 12.10 -4.53
C GLU A 87 2.16 11.46 -3.61
N ARG A 88 2.59 10.24 -3.96
CA ARG A 88 3.82 9.69 -3.40
C ARG A 88 4.93 9.90 -4.40
N ASN A 89 6.03 10.49 -3.93
CA ASN A 89 7.27 10.44 -4.69
C ASN A 89 7.61 8.96 -4.91
N PRO A 90 7.84 8.52 -6.15
CA PRO A 90 8.32 7.17 -6.38
C PRO A 90 9.58 6.97 -5.54
N PRO A 91 9.80 5.78 -4.95
CA PRO A 91 11.08 5.50 -4.33
C PRO A 91 12.19 5.84 -5.33
N PRO A 92 13.31 6.45 -4.89
CA PRO A 92 14.41 6.78 -5.78
C PRO A 92 14.74 5.55 -6.63
N PRO A 93 15.02 5.70 -7.93
CA PRO A 93 15.38 4.56 -8.76
C PRO A 93 16.49 3.80 -8.06
N ALA A 94 16.27 2.50 -7.82
CA ALA A 94 17.23 1.65 -7.14
C ALA A 94 18.59 1.83 -7.84
N GLN A 95 19.61 2.30 -7.11
CA GLN A 95 20.94 2.46 -7.67
C GLN A 95 21.42 1.11 -8.19
N MET A 96 21.57 0.98 -9.50
CA MET A 96 22.11 -0.22 -10.12
C MET A 96 23.63 -0.11 -10.18
N PHE A 97 24.31 -1.15 -9.71
CA PHE A 97 25.73 -1.33 -9.94
C PHE A 97 25.96 -1.86 -11.34
N SER A 98 26.89 -1.26 -12.08
CA SER A 98 27.27 -1.68 -13.43
C SER A 98 28.75 -2.04 -13.48
N CYS A 99 29.07 -3.25 -13.95
CA CYS A 99 30.44 -3.68 -14.16
C CYS A 99 31.02 -2.99 -15.40
N PRO A 100 32.16 -2.27 -15.29
CA PRO A 100 32.78 -1.61 -16.44
C PRO A 100 33.46 -2.57 -17.42
N HIS A 101 33.73 -3.82 -17.00
CA HIS A 101 34.46 -4.80 -17.82
C HIS A 101 33.56 -5.52 -18.83
N CYS A 102 32.32 -5.83 -18.46
CA CYS A 102 31.43 -6.62 -19.31
C CYS A 102 29.96 -6.16 -19.31
N GLY A 103 29.62 -5.08 -18.60
CA GLY A 103 28.25 -4.54 -18.57
C GLY A 103 27.27 -5.33 -17.70
N PHE A 104 27.75 -6.20 -16.80
CA PHE A 104 26.89 -6.85 -15.80
C PHE A 104 26.20 -5.81 -14.90
N LEU A 105 24.88 -5.97 -14.72
CA LEU A 105 24.05 -5.08 -13.90
C LEU A 105 23.47 -5.86 -12.72
N SER A 106 23.52 -5.26 -11.53
CA SER A 106 22.80 -5.80 -10.36
C SER A 106 22.37 -4.66 -9.43
N GLN A 107 21.26 -4.88 -8.72
CA GLN A 107 20.79 -4.01 -7.64
C GLN A 107 21.47 -4.37 -6.29
N TYR A 108 22.19 -5.49 -6.23
CA TYR A 108 22.81 -6.00 -5.02
C TYR A 108 24.33 -5.82 -5.05
N GLU A 109 24.86 -5.07 -4.09
CA GLU A 109 26.29 -4.81 -3.97
C GLU A 109 27.12 -6.11 -3.82
N VAL A 110 26.59 -7.11 -3.10
CA VAL A 110 27.26 -8.40 -2.88
C VAL A 110 27.46 -9.15 -4.21
N GLU A 111 26.44 -9.17 -5.07
CA GLU A 111 26.53 -9.79 -6.40
C GLU A 111 27.53 -9.06 -7.28
N TYR A 112 27.46 -7.72 -7.28
CA TYR A 112 28.41 -6.88 -8.01
C TYR A 112 29.86 -7.13 -7.57
N ASN A 113 30.11 -7.19 -6.26
CA ASN A 113 31.45 -7.41 -5.71
C ASN A 113 31.98 -8.81 -6.01
N ASN A 114 31.12 -9.84 -5.99
CA ASN A 114 31.52 -11.19 -6.40
C ASN A 114 31.79 -11.27 -7.90
N HIS A 115 30.94 -10.65 -8.72
CA HIS A 115 31.14 -10.55 -10.16
C HIS A 115 32.47 -9.88 -10.50
N LYS A 116 32.82 -8.77 -9.83
CA LYS A 116 34.10 -8.08 -10.06
C LYS A 116 35.31 -8.99 -9.86
N LYS A 117 35.29 -9.84 -8.84
CA LYS A 117 36.42 -10.75 -8.54
C LYS A 117 36.74 -11.69 -9.70
N ILE A 118 35.75 -12.07 -10.51
CA ILE A 118 35.93 -12.95 -11.68
C ILE A 118 36.90 -12.33 -12.69
N HIS A 119 36.92 -11.00 -12.82
CA HIS A 119 37.79 -10.30 -13.77
C HIS A 119 39.23 -10.09 -13.28
N TYR A 120 39.49 -10.33 -11.99
CA TYR A 120 40.81 -10.14 -11.37
C TYR A 120 41.43 -11.47 -10.90
N LEU A 121 40.88 -12.60 -11.36
CA LEU A 121 41.44 -13.95 -11.26
C LEU A 121 42.13 -14.29 -12.58
#